data_AF-A0A924RLT6-F1
#
_entry.id   AF-A0A924RLT6-F1
#
_cell.length_a   1.000
_cell.length_b   1.000
_cell.length_c   1.000
_cell.angle_alpha   90.00
_cell.angle_beta   90.00
_cell.angle_gamma   90.00
#
_symmetry.space_group_name_H-M   'P 1'
#
loop_
_entity.id
_entity.type
_entity.pdbx_description
1 polymer ?
#
loop_
_entity_poly.entity_id
_entity_poly.type
_entity_poly.pdbx_seq_one_letter_code
_entity_poly.pdbx_strand_id
1 'polypeptide(L)'
;MLKKLLFFLVSLLSINANCQYYKLSNQAKVSLITCGSGNELYSIYGHTAIRFLDSENNLDIVYNYGNFDFATENFYLKFVKGDLQYFVAACSFNDFMQEYVETNRNVFEQQLILSTDQKQKLFEQMNSSMFSDERYYTYKFIDKNCTTMVLDKINAIYGSNIVNKKTNTLVSYRTILYSYLNNHFWENFGINIIFGAKVDF
;
A
#
# COMPACT_ATOMS: atom_id res chain seq x y z
N MET A 1 13.57 47.63 28.53
CA MET A 1 12.57 46.95 27.69
C MET A 1 13.07 46.69 26.27
N LEU A 2 13.74 47.64 25.61
CA LEU A 2 14.21 47.50 24.23
C LEU A 2 15.10 46.26 23.96
N LYS A 3 16.02 45.91 24.88
CA LYS A 3 16.86 44.69 24.77
C LYS A 3 16.07 43.37 24.84
N LYS A 4 14.97 43.34 25.61
CA LYS A 4 14.08 42.16 25.69
C LYS A 4 13.23 42.04 24.42
N LEU A 5 12.82 43.16 23.83
CA LEU A 5 12.12 43.20 22.55
C LEU A 5 13.03 42.73 21.39
N LEU A 6 14.29 43.16 21.40
CA LEU A 6 15.28 42.75 20.39
C LEU A 6 15.58 41.25 20.47
N PHE A 7 15.69 40.69 21.68
CA PHE A 7 15.89 39.25 21.88
C PHE A 7 14.70 38.42 21.37
N PHE A 8 13.47 38.91 21.58
CA PHE A 8 12.24 38.28 21.06
C PHE A 8 12.18 38.35 19.52
N LEU A 9 12.59 39.47 18.92
CA LEU A 9 12.64 39.65 17.47
C LEU A 9 13.69 38.74 16.80
N VAL A 10 14.84 38.54 17.44
CA VAL A 10 15.89 37.61 16.96
C VAL A 10 15.44 36.15 17.06
N SER A 11 14.67 35.78 18.09
CA SER A 11 14.11 34.42 18.20
C SER A 11 13.07 34.10 17.11
N LEU A 12 12.32 35.09 16.63
CA LEU A 12 11.34 34.93 15.54
C LEU A 12 11.99 34.76 14.15
N LEU A 13 13.20 35.29 13.96
CA LEU A 13 13.97 35.18 12.71
C LEU A 13 14.74 33.86 12.58
N SER A 14 14.76 33.03 13.64
CA SER A 14 15.60 31.84 13.73
C SER A 14 14.90 30.54 13.32
N ILE A 15 13.61 30.58 13.00
CA ILE A 15 12.82 29.38 12.65
C ILE A 15 12.59 29.33 11.14
N ASN A 16 13.67 29.20 10.37
CA ASN A 16 13.56 28.66 9.02
C ASN A 16 13.47 27.14 9.14
N ALA A 17 12.27 26.63 9.43
CA ALA A 17 11.97 25.22 9.24
C ALA A 17 11.92 24.96 7.73
N ASN A 18 13.08 24.62 7.15
CA ASN A 18 13.08 23.97 5.86
C ASN A 18 12.43 22.60 6.06
N CYS A 19 11.16 22.47 5.68
CA CYS A 19 10.59 21.16 5.43
C CYS A 19 11.41 20.58 4.28
N GLN A 20 12.38 19.73 4.61
CA GLN A 20 13.29 19.17 3.62
C GLN A 20 12.47 18.22 2.74
N TYR A 21 12.16 18.66 1.54
CA TYR A 21 11.71 17.78 0.47
C TYR A 21 12.82 16.75 0.24
N TYR A 22 12.55 15.51 0.59
CA TYR A 22 13.48 14.42 0.39
C TYR A 22 13.59 14.15 -1.11
N LYS A 23 14.75 14.46 -1.68
CA LYS A 23 15.02 14.32 -3.10
C LYS A 23 15.75 13.00 -3.34
N LEU A 24 15.12 12.12 -4.11
CA LEU A 24 15.72 10.87 -4.56
C LEU A 24 16.94 11.14 -5.45
N SER A 25 17.95 10.28 -5.32
CA SER A 25 19.09 10.28 -6.22
C SER A 25 18.69 9.82 -7.62
N ASN A 26 19.56 10.08 -8.60
CA ASN A 26 19.38 9.55 -9.96
C ASN A 26 19.46 8.02 -10.01
N GLN A 27 20.12 7.39 -9.03
CA GLN A 27 20.27 5.94 -8.92
C GLN A 27 19.13 5.25 -8.16
N ALA A 28 18.18 6.02 -7.62
CA ALA A 28 17.03 5.48 -6.92
C ALA A 28 16.25 4.50 -7.81
N LYS A 29 15.84 3.37 -7.22
CA LYS A 29 15.04 2.33 -7.85
C LYS A 29 13.67 2.32 -7.22
N VAL A 30 12.66 2.12 -8.06
CA VAL A 30 11.28 1.92 -7.63
C VAL A 30 10.85 0.56 -8.14
N SER A 31 10.34 -0.27 -7.25
CA SER A 31 9.96 -1.64 -7.58
C SER A 31 8.55 -1.95 -7.08
N LEU A 32 7.83 -2.73 -7.86
CA LEU A 32 6.61 -3.41 -7.42
C LEU A 32 7.01 -4.71 -6.71
N ILE A 33 6.54 -4.88 -5.49
CA ILE A 33 6.70 -6.13 -4.75
C ILE A 33 5.38 -6.91 -4.81
N THR A 34 5.45 -8.18 -5.19
CA THR A 34 4.33 -9.12 -5.16
C THR A 34 4.66 -10.28 -4.23
N CYS A 35 3.85 -10.45 -3.19
CA CYS A 35 4.03 -11.51 -2.21
C CYS A 35 3.01 -12.63 -2.40
N GLY A 36 3.47 -13.86 -2.22
CA GLY A 36 2.65 -15.06 -2.32
C GLY A 36 1.58 -15.16 -1.24
N SER A 37 0.64 -16.09 -1.44
CA SER A 37 -0.41 -16.43 -0.47
C SER A 37 0.15 -16.87 0.88
N GLY A 38 -0.55 -16.54 1.96
CA GLY A 38 -0.32 -17.08 3.31
C GLY A 38 -1.50 -17.92 3.81
N ASN A 39 -1.42 -18.41 5.05
CA ASN A 39 -2.45 -19.26 5.65
C ASN A 39 -3.55 -18.46 6.36
N GLU A 40 -3.25 -17.26 6.84
CA GLU A 40 -4.22 -16.42 7.53
C GLU A 40 -5.18 -15.75 6.55
N LEU A 41 -6.46 -15.61 6.91
CA LEU A 41 -7.52 -15.11 6.02
C LEU A 41 -7.17 -13.79 5.30
N TYR A 42 -6.52 -12.86 6.00
CA TYR A 42 -6.12 -11.57 5.42
C TYR A 42 -4.94 -11.68 4.42
N SER A 43 -4.26 -12.83 4.38
CA SER A 43 -3.03 -13.09 3.60
C SER A 43 -3.21 -14.12 2.49
N ILE A 44 -4.36 -14.82 2.45
CA ILE A 44 -4.65 -15.94 1.53
C ILE A 44 -4.44 -15.58 0.06
N TYR A 45 -4.73 -14.33 -0.33
CA TYR A 45 -4.65 -13.89 -1.73
C TYR A 45 -3.33 -13.22 -2.09
N GLY A 46 -2.36 -13.22 -1.18
CA GLY A 46 -1.09 -12.54 -1.34
C GLY A 46 -1.17 -11.03 -1.05
N HIS A 47 -0.14 -10.30 -1.47
CA HIS A 47 -0.02 -8.87 -1.21
C HIS A 47 0.76 -8.15 -2.31
N THR A 48 0.52 -6.84 -2.45
CA THR A 48 1.25 -5.99 -3.38
C THR A 48 1.69 -4.70 -2.68
N ALA A 49 2.95 -4.32 -2.87
CA ALA A 49 3.55 -3.13 -2.26
C ALA A 49 4.50 -2.42 -3.25
N ILE A 50 4.91 -1.20 -2.91
CA ILE A 50 5.90 -0.43 -3.70
C ILE A 50 7.13 -0.18 -2.83
N ARG A 51 8.31 -0.53 -3.34
CA ARG A 51 9.61 -0.28 -2.70
C ARG A 51 10.34 0.86 -3.38
N PHE A 52 10.96 1.71 -2.57
CA PHE A 52 11.96 2.69 -2.98
C PHE A 52 13.29 2.32 -2.37
N LEU A 53 14.28 2.06 -3.22
CA LEU A 53 15.66 1.81 -2.82
C LEU A 53 16.54 2.93 -3.38
N ASP A 54 17.14 3.71 -2.50
CA ASP A 54 18.08 4.77 -2.84
C ASP A 54 19.30 4.68 -1.93
N SER A 55 20.30 3.92 -2.39
CA SER A 55 21.52 3.64 -1.63
C SER A 55 22.37 4.88 -1.37
N GLU A 56 22.31 5.91 -2.24
CA GLU A 56 23.09 7.14 -2.05
C GLU A 56 22.57 7.94 -0.84
N ASN A 57 21.26 7.88 -0.61
CA ASN A 57 20.61 8.58 0.50
C ASN A 57 20.24 7.64 1.68
N ASN A 58 20.72 6.40 1.67
CA ASN A 58 20.42 5.36 2.67
C ASN A 58 18.91 5.13 2.88
N LEU A 59 18.13 5.16 1.80
CA LEU A 59 16.69 4.86 1.83
C LEU A 59 16.44 3.43 1.33
N ASP A 60 15.68 2.68 2.12
CA ASP A 60 15.10 1.41 1.67
C ASP A 60 13.75 1.20 2.33
N ILE A 61 12.72 1.78 1.71
CA ILE A 61 11.37 1.91 2.28
C ILE A 61 10.35 1.21 1.40
N VAL A 62 9.41 0.52 2.03
CA VAL A 62 8.29 -0.13 1.38
C VAL A 62 6.99 0.50 1.86
N TYR A 63 6.13 0.86 0.91
CA TYR A 63 4.78 1.31 1.19
C TYR A 63 3.77 0.21 0.90
N ASN A 64 2.97 -0.09 1.91
CA ASN A 64 2.06 -1.22 1.96
C ASN A 64 0.63 -0.70 2.04
N TYR A 65 -0.17 -0.98 1.01
CA TYR A 65 -1.61 -0.76 1.08
C TYR A 65 -2.24 -2.05 1.57
N GLY A 66 -2.96 -2.03 2.69
CA GLY A 66 -3.53 -3.27 3.22
C GLY A 66 -3.50 -3.38 4.74
N ASN A 67 -2.95 -2.39 5.42
CA ASN A 67 -2.93 -2.34 6.86
C ASN A 67 -4.31 -1.96 7.40
N PHE A 68 -4.65 -2.50 8.56
CA PHE A 68 -5.89 -2.24 9.27
C PHE A 68 -5.63 -2.36 10.78
N ASP A 69 -6.56 -1.83 11.58
CA ASP A 69 -6.45 -1.84 13.03
C ASP A 69 -7.40 -2.88 13.63
N PHE A 70 -6.85 -3.93 14.25
CA PHE A 70 -7.63 -4.96 14.96
C PHE A 70 -8.39 -4.41 16.17
N ALA A 71 -7.97 -3.28 16.74
CA ALA A 71 -8.67 -2.61 17.82
C ALA A 71 -9.92 -1.83 17.34
N THR A 72 -10.17 -1.79 16.03
CA THR A 72 -11.38 -1.18 15.48
C THR A 72 -12.62 -1.84 16.10
N GLU A 73 -13.48 -1.03 16.70
CA GLU A 73 -14.74 -1.49 17.28
C GLU A 73 -15.56 -2.29 16.25
N ASN A 74 -16.05 -3.46 16.64
CA ASN A 74 -16.79 -4.39 15.79
C ASN A 74 -16.01 -4.84 14.53
N PHE A 75 -14.69 -5.03 14.66
CA PHE A 75 -13.76 -5.38 13.58
C PHE A 75 -14.33 -6.41 12.59
N TYR A 76 -14.69 -7.60 13.07
CA TYR A 76 -15.18 -8.68 12.20
C TYR A 76 -16.49 -8.33 11.49
N LEU A 77 -17.40 -7.60 12.14
CA LEU A 77 -18.64 -7.14 11.51
C LEU A 77 -18.35 -6.14 10.39
N LYS A 78 -17.45 -5.18 10.63
CA LYS A 78 -17.03 -4.20 9.61
C LYS A 78 -16.26 -4.86 8.46
N PHE A 79 -15.42 -5.84 8.76
CA PHE A 79 -14.69 -6.64 7.77
C PHE A 79 -15.66 -7.40 6.86
N VAL A 80 -16.59 -8.16 7.44
CA VAL A 80 -17.62 -8.93 6.71
C VAL A 80 -18.52 -8.03 5.86
N LYS A 81 -18.91 -6.86 6.37
CA LYS A 81 -19.71 -5.87 5.64
C LYS A 81 -18.92 -5.15 4.53
N GLY A 82 -17.60 -5.24 4.54
CA GLY A 82 -16.72 -4.48 3.64
C GLY A 82 -16.70 -2.97 3.94
N ASP A 83 -16.90 -2.59 5.20
CA ASP A 83 -16.90 -1.21 5.69
C ASP A 83 -15.67 -0.90 6.57
N LEU A 84 -14.72 -1.83 6.66
CA LEU A 84 -13.47 -1.65 7.40
C LEU A 84 -12.58 -0.62 6.70
N GLN A 85 -12.06 0.34 7.48
CA GLN A 85 -11.05 1.29 7.01
C GLN A 85 -9.68 0.61 7.02
N TYR A 86 -9.06 0.60 5.85
CA TYR A 86 -7.67 0.21 5.67
C TYR A 86 -6.83 1.47 5.51
N PHE A 87 -5.53 1.33 5.68
CA PHE A 87 -4.60 2.42 5.47
C PHE A 87 -3.33 1.96 4.76
N VAL A 88 -2.63 2.94 4.19
CA VAL A 88 -1.24 2.79 3.74
C VAL A 88 -0.30 2.99 4.92
N ALA A 89 0.70 2.12 5.02
CA ALA A 89 1.80 2.24 5.97
C ALA A 89 3.13 2.19 5.23
N ALA A 90 4.18 2.73 5.83
CA ALA A 90 5.54 2.60 5.34
C ALA A 90 6.44 1.96 6.40
N CYS A 91 7.31 1.04 5.98
CA CYS A 91 8.30 0.39 6.84
C CYS A 91 9.62 0.17 6.08
N SER A 92 10.67 -0.24 6.79
CA SER A 92 11.91 -0.63 6.12
C SER A 92 11.71 -1.91 5.31
N PHE A 93 12.49 -2.11 4.24
CA PHE A 93 12.42 -3.36 3.49
C PHE A 93 12.79 -4.58 4.33
N ASN A 94 13.69 -4.44 5.31
CA ASN A 94 14.04 -5.53 6.21
C ASN A 94 12.86 -5.94 7.10
N ASP A 95 12.16 -4.97 7.71
CA ASP A 95 10.98 -5.25 8.53
C ASP A 95 9.85 -5.86 7.68
N PHE A 96 9.68 -5.36 6.45
CA PHE A 96 8.74 -5.93 5.49
C PHE A 96 9.06 -7.40 5.19
N MET A 97 10.33 -7.71 4.89
CA MET A 97 10.75 -9.07 4.53
C MET A 97 10.66 -10.07 5.67
N GLN A 98 10.78 -9.61 6.93
CA GLN A 98 10.73 -10.47 8.10
C GLN A 98 9.47 -11.34 8.13
N GLU A 99 8.28 -10.75 7.90
CA GLU A 99 7.02 -11.47 7.85
C GLU A 99 7.07 -12.63 6.85
N TYR A 100 7.55 -12.37 5.64
CA TYR A 100 7.53 -13.34 4.54
C TYR A 100 8.59 -14.44 4.72
N VAL A 101 9.70 -14.13 5.37
CA VAL A 101 10.71 -15.14 5.78
C VAL A 101 10.13 -16.05 6.86
N GLU A 102 9.54 -15.49 7.91
CA GLU A 102 8.97 -16.26 9.03
C GLU A 102 7.81 -17.14 8.59
N THR A 103 7.01 -16.68 7.63
CA THR A 103 5.85 -17.41 7.08
C THR A 103 6.18 -18.25 5.85
N ASN A 104 7.46 -18.30 5.43
CA ASN A 104 7.95 -19.04 4.26
C ASN A 104 7.17 -18.74 2.97
N ARG A 105 6.96 -17.46 2.69
CA ARG A 105 6.21 -16.95 1.53
C ARG A 105 7.15 -16.38 0.48
N ASN A 106 6.83 -16.65 -0.78
CA ASN A 106 7.59 -16.09 -1.91
C ASN A 106 7.38 -14.58 -2.02
N VAL A 107 8.45 -13.85 -2.32
CA VAL A 107 8.42 -12.42 -2.62
C VAL A 107 9.10 -12.18 -3.96
N PHE A 108 8.37 -11.59 -4.89
CA PHE A 108 8.87 -11.22 -6.21
C PHE A 108 8.98 -9.71 -6.32
N GLU A 109 10.13 -9.22 -6.77
CA GLU A 109 10.38 -7.81 -6.98
C GLU A 109 10.52 -7.52 -8.48
N GLN A 110 9.73 -6.57 -8.98
CA GLN A 110 9.80 -6.07 -10.36
C GLN A 110 10.16 -4.59 -10.36
N GLN A 111 11.37 -4.26 -10.82
CA GLN A 111 11.78 -2.88 -10.97
C GLN A 111 10.97 -2.19 -12.09
N LEU A 112 10.40 -1.03 -11.79
CA LEU A 112 9.65 -0.21 -12.73
C LEU A 112 10.57 0.67 -13.58
N ILE A 113 10.22 0.84 -14.85
CA ILE A 113 10.92 1.73 -15.77
C ILE A 113 10.28 3.12 -15.67
N LEU A 114 10.85 3.96 -14.80
CA LEU A 114 10.41 5.33 -14.54
C LEU A 114 11.57 6.32 -14.75
N SER A 115 11.29 7.51 -15.26
CA SER A 115 12.26 8.62 -15.25
C SER A 115 12.53 9.10 -13.83
N THR A 116 13.65 9.81 -13.59
CA THR A 116 13.95 10.39 -12.27
C THR A 116 12.80 11.26 -11.75
N ASP A 117 12.23 12.11 -12.60
CA ASP A 117 11.11 12.98 -12.23
C ASP A 117 9.85 12.18 -11.86
N GLN A 118 9.58 11.08 -12.57
CA GLN A 118 8.46 10.20 -12.25
C GLN A 118 8.66 9.48 -10.91
N LYS A 119 9.88 9.00 -10.63
CA LYS A 119 10.21 8.39 -9.32
C LYS A 119 10.02 9.39 -8.18
N GLN A 120 10.53 10.62 -8.35
CA GLN A 120 10.40 11.69 -7.36
C GLN A 120 8.93 12.03 -7.12
N LYS A 121 8.15 12.23 -8.19
CA LYS A 121 6.72 12.55 -8.10
C LYS A 121 5.94 11.44 -7.39
N LEU A 122 6.22 10.17 -7.69
CA LEU A 122 5.58 9.04 -7.02
C LEU A 122 5.92 9.02 -5.53
N PHE A 123 7.20 9.19 -5.20
CA PHE A 123 7.66 9.21 -3.82
C PHE A 123 7.01 10.34 -3.00
N GLU A 124 6.91 11.53 -3.58
CA GLU A 124 6.22 12.68 -2.96
C GLU A 124 4.73 12.41 -2.75
N GLN A 125 4.05 11.85 -3.75
CA GLN A 125 2.64 11.48 -3.63
C GLN A 125 2.39 10.43 -2.55
N MET A 126 3.31 9.48 -2.39
CA MET A 126 3.20 8.44 -1.37
C MET A 126 3.44 9.00 0.02
N ASN A 127 4.48 9.82 0.19
CA ASN A 127 4.73 10.53 1.44
C ASN A 127 3.57 11.46 1.82
N SER A 128 3.04 12.25 0.88
CA SER A 128 1.92 13.16 1.19
C SER A 128 0.66 12.39 1.58
N SER A 129 0.38 11.25 0.92
CA SER A 129 -0.76 10.42 1.27
C SER A 129 -0.66 9.87 2.70
N MET A 130 0.53 9.47 3.16
CA MET A 130 0.76 8.95 4.52
C MET A 130 0.38 9.91 5.65
N PHE A 131 0.53 11.22 5.42
CA PHE A 131 0.30 12.28 6.42
C PHE A 131 -1.02 13.03 6.22
N SER A 132 -1.89 12.55 5.34
CA SER A 132 -3.20 13.13 5.08
C SER A 132 -4.31 12.10 5.28
N ASP A 133 -5.56 12.55 5.21
CA ASP A 133 -6.73 11.66 5.26
C ASP A 133 -6.77 10.69 4.06
N GLU A 134 -6.02 10.97 2.99
CA GLU A 134 -5.86 10.05 1.84
C GLU A 134 -5.17 8.74 2.21
N ARG A 135 -4.52 8.65 3.38
CA ARG A 135 -3.94 7.39 3.83
C ARG A 135 -5.00 6.31 4.04
N TYR A 136 -6.23 6.71 4.38
CA TYR A 136 -7.32 5.81 4.70
C TYR A 136 -8.19 5.52 3.48
N TYR A 137 -8.68 4.27 3.39
CA TYR A 137 -9.64 3.89 2.37
C TYR A 137 -10.55 2.76 2.84
N THR A 138 -11.82 2.80 2.41
CA THR A 138 -12.74 1.68 2.59
C THR A 138 -12.34 0.55 1.65
N TYR A 139 -11.93 -0.58 2.22
CA TYR A 139 -11.53 -1.74 1.45
C TYR A 139 -12.74 -2.40 0.79
N LYS A 140 -12.63 -2.67 -0.50
CA LYS A 140 -13.58 -3.46 -1.28
C LYS A 140 -12.79 -4.57 -1.94
N PHE A 141 -13.03 -5.81 -1.52
CA PHE A 141 -12.19 -6.95 -1.88
C PHE A 141 -11.80 -7.03 -3.37
N ILE A 142 -12.76 -6.84 -4.28
CA ILE A 142 -12.55 -6.93 -5.74
C ILE A 142 -12.18 -5.59 -6.38
N ASP A 143 -12.78 -4.51 -5.85
CA ASP A 143 -12.87 -3.22 -6.53
C ASP A 143 -11.86 -2.19 -5.97
N LYS A 144 -11.42 -2.36 -4.72
CA LYS A 144 -10.51 -1.45 -4.01
C LYS A 144 -9.67 -2.18 -2.95
N ASN A 145 -8.52 -2.68 -3.35
CA ASN A 145 -7.60 -3.49 -2.55
C ASN A 145 -6.14 -3.04 -2.74
N CYS A 146 -5.19 -3.77 -2.12
CA CYS A 146 -3.76 -3.45 -2.18
C CYS A 146 -3.25 -3.27 -3.62
N THR A 147 -3.62 -4.18 -4.52
CA THR A 147 -3.20 -4.16 -5.92
C THR A 147 -3.82 -2.98 -6.67
N THR A 148 -5.13 -2.73 -6.55
CA THR A 148 -5.75 -1.61 -7.26
C THR A 148 -5.23 -0.26 -6.76
N MET A 149 -5.00 -0.11 -5.45
CA MET A 149 -4.43 1.11 -4.88
C MET A 149 -3.02 1.39 -5.43
N VAL A 150 -2.19 0.35 -5.57
CA VAL A 150 -0.86 0.46 -6.18
C VAL A 150 -0.96 0.81 -7.67
N LEU A 151 -1.87 0.17 -8.41
CA LEU A 151 -2.10 0.47 -9.82
C LEU A 151 -2.57 1.92 -10.04
N ASP A 152 -3.46 2.43 -9.20
CA ASP A 152 -3.94 3.82 -9.27
C ASP A 152 -2.78 4.81 -9.11
N LYS A 153 -1.88 4.57 -8.15
CA LYS A 153 -0.68 5.41 -7.95
C LYS A 153 0.26 5.34 -9.14
N ILE A 154 0.49 4.15 -9.70
CA ILE A 154 1.35 3.99 -10.88
C ILE A 154 0.75 4.67 -12.11
N ASN A 155 -0.53 4.42 -12.43
CA ASN A 155 -1.20 5.01 -13.60
C ASN A 155 -1.25 6.56 -13.51
N ALA A 156 -1.42 7.11 -12.31
CA ALA A 156 -1.38 8.57 -12.10
C ALA A 156 -0.04 9.21 -12.48
N ILE A 157 1.07 8.47 -12.36
CA ILE A 157 2.42 8.95 -12.73
C ILE A 157 2.64 8.94 -14.24
N TYR A 158 2.10 7.95 -14.94
CA TYR A 158 2.13 7.89 -16.39
C TYR A 158 1.09 8.80 -17.07
N GLY A 159 0.16 9.38 -16.30
CA GLY A 159 -0.89 10.24 -16.83
C GLY A 159 -1.87 9.52 -17.77
N SER A 160 -1.86 8.19 -17.75
CA SER A 160 -2.68 7.33 -18.60
C SER A 160 -2.82 5.95 -17.95
N ASN A 161 -3.90 5.24 -18.27
CA ASN A 161 -4.14 3.88 -17.80
C ASN A 161 -3.29 2.89 -18.59
N ILE A 162 -1.98 2.90 -18.34
CA ILE A 162 -1.04 2.00 -19.00
C ILE A 162 -1.16 0.57 -18.49
N VAL A 163 -1.52 0.39 -17.21
CA VAL A 163 -1.77 -0.91 -16.60
C VAL A 163 -3.26 -1.02 -16.31
N ASN A 164 -3.91 -1.91 -17.04
CA ASN A 164 -5.33 -2.19 -16.88
C ASN A 164 -5.53 -3.55 -16.22
N LYS A 165 -6.57 -3.65 -15.39
CA LYS A 165 -7.05 -4.93 -14.89
C LYS A 165 -7.42 -5.81 -16.08
N LYS A 166 -6.66 -6.88 -16.30
CA LYS A 166 -6.96 -7.87 -17.33
C LYS A 166 -7.99 -8.84 -16.76
N THR A 167 -9.27 -8.59 -17.00
CA THR A 167 -10.32 -9.52 -16.64
C THR A 167 -10.25 -10.71 -17.60
N ASN A 168 -9.94 -11.90 -17.09
CA ASN A 168 -10.12 -13.12 -17.86
C ASN A 168 -11.62 -13.43 -17.89
N THR A 169 -12.29 -13.12 -18.99
CA THR A 169 -13.75 -13.30 -19.14
C THR A 169 -14.19 -14.76 -19.20
N LEU A 170 -13.24 -15.71 -19.17
CA LEU A 170 -13.52 -17.15 -19.21
C LEU A 170 -13.76 -17.78 -17.84
N VAL A 171 -13.39 -17.10 -16.75
CA VAL A 171 -13.52 -17.60 -15.38
C VAL A 171 -14.12 -16.53 -14.47
N SER A 172 -15.15 -16.92 -13.73
CA SER A 172 -15.79 -16.02 -12.75
C SER A 172 -14.85 -15.71 -11.57
N TYR A 173 -15.11 -14.60 -10.87
CA TYR A 173 -14.38 -14.28 -9.64
C TYR A 173 -14.46 -15.42 -8.62
N ARG A 174 -15.62 -16.07 -8.49
CA ARG A 174 -15.79 -17.21 -7.57
C ARG A 174 -14.77 -18.32 -7.83
N THR A 175 -14.60 -18.70 -9.09
CA THR A 175 -13.63 -19.73 -9.50
C THR A 175 -12.21 -19.34 -9.10
N ILE A 176 -11.85 -18.07 -9.30
CA ILE A 176 -10.53 -17.52 -8.91
C ILE A 176 -10.38 -17.51 -7.39
N LEU A 177 -11.38 -17.05 -6.64
CA LEU A 177 -11.30 -16.96 -5.17
C LEU A 177 -11.15 -18.35 -4.54
N TYR A 178 -11.84 -19.34 -5.10
CA TYR A 178 -11.87 -20.70 -4.56
C TYR A 178 -10.54 -21.42 -4.68
N SER A 179 -9.76 -21.16 -5.73
CA SER A 179 -8.47 -21.82 -5.88
C SER A 179 -7.50 -21.54 -4.73
N TYR A 180 -7.73 -20.46 -3.98
CA TYR A 180 -6.94 -20.07 -2.80
C TYR A 180 -7.53 -20.56 -1.48
N LEU A 181 -8.78 -21.04 -1.46
CA LEU A 181 -9.50 -21.42 -0.23
C LEU A 181 -9.55 -22.93 -0.01
N ASN A 182 -8.68 -23.67 -0.71
CA ASN A 182 -8.53 -25.11 -0.48
C ASN A 182 -8.11 -25.34 0.97
N ASN A 183 -8.85 -26.19 1.70
CA ASN A 183 -8.73 -26.45 3.14
C ASN A 183 -9.21 -25.33 4.09
N HIS A 184 -9.85 -24.28 3.58
CA HIS A 184 -10.45 -23.19 4.38
C HIS A 184 -11.99 -23.24 4.29
N PHE A 185 -12.60 -24.31 4.83
CA PHE A 185 -14.02 -24.57 4.65
C PHE A 185 -14.92 -23.44 5.16
N TRP A 186 -14.66 -22.95 6.37
CA TRP A 186 -15.51 -21.94 7.02
C TRP A 186 -15.38 -20.57 6.37
N GLU A 187 -14.16 -20.21 5.98
CA GLU A 187 -13.86 -18.98 5.26
C GLU A 187 -14.50 -19.02 3.87
N ASN A 188 -14.39 -20.15 3.16
CA ASN A 188 -15.05 -20.35 1.88
C ASN A 188 -16.57 -20.22 2.02
N PHE A 189 -17.17 -20.89 3.00
CA PHE A 189 -18.60 -20.80 3.28
C PHE A 189 -19.05 -19.36 3.60
N GLY A 190 -18.30 -18.64 4.44
CA GLY A 190 -18.61 -17.25 4.77
C GLY A 190 -18.50 -16.32 3.56
N ILE A 191 -17.41 -16.41 2.80
CA ILE A 191 -17.17 -15.63 1.58
C ILE A 191 -18.30 -15.86 0.57
N ASN A 192 -18.76 -17.10 0.43
CA ASN A 192 -19.88 -17.48 -0.42
C ASN A 192 -21.17 -16.72 -0.08
N ILE A 193 -21.53 -16.73 1.21
CA ILE A 193 -22.73 -16.06 1.70
C ILE A 193 -22.64 -14.55 1.50
N ILE A 194 -21.47 -13.96 1.78
CA ILE A 194 -21.25 -12.52 1.73
C ILE A 194 -21.28 -12.00 0.28
N PHE A 195 -20.54 -12.65 -0.62
CA PHE A 195 -20.45 -12.16 -2.01
C PHE A 195 -21.65 -12.55 -2.87
N GLY A 196 -22.34 -13.65 -2.54
CA GLY A 196 -23.51 -14.11 -3.29
C GLY A 196 -23.23 -14.19 -4.79
N ALA A 197 -24.22 -13.84 -5.62
CA ALA A 197 -24.10 -13.94 -7.08
C ALA A 197 -23.17 -12.89 -7.72
N LYS A 198 -22.71 -11.86 -6.99
CA LYS A 198 -21.87 -10.79 -7.57
C LYS A 198 -20.55 -11.32 -8.12
N VAL A 199 -20.03 -12.41 -7.55
CA VAL A 199 -18.76 -13.03 -7.97
C VAL A 199 -18.91 -14.09 -9.06
N ASP A 200 -20.12 -14.32 -9.56
CA ASP A 200 -20.39 -15.28 -10.63
C ASP A 200 -20.29 -14.68 -12.04
N PHE A 201 -20.20 -13.34 -12.14
CA PHE A 201 -20.16 -12.58 -13.39
C PHE A 201 -18.85 -11.80 -13.56
#